data_AF-A0A6V8CG62-F1
#
_entry.id   AF-A0A6V8CG62-F1
#
_cell.length_a   1.000
_cell.length_b   1.000
_cell.length_c   1.000
_cell.angle_alpha   90.00
_cell.angle_beta   90.00
_cell.angle_gamma   90.00
#
_symmetry.space_group_name_H-M   'P 1'
#
loop_
_entity.id
_entity.type
_entity.pdbx_description
1 polymer ?
#
loop_
_entity_poly.entity_id
_entity_poly.type
_entity_poly.pdbx_seq_one_letter_code
_entity_poly.pdbx_strand_id
1 'polypeptide(L)'
;MNKVVDQVIEQSLKEQPLSMKSLIQNLLAKKTLPHLAFVILACTGLHAIVRNGQHTIGGAGFMALGIGYFLTAMMSKNELISRWIQLSDAPEEKKRRLTSFVKSFKICVFPVTLSSIVFLIFYIPMEPWLEQISMALGLLFILWSVGQGRSFKVAVEQWLRGKMKPGSLHNGNPRNSAIIQVIIIQIISFIGVWIAIIASEFSEITLFDVFTKGGVFILASLSTQLIILRWTRDVRLMVSKEKGLATFSFRWMIFSQLFINWHLLSIYRRWWLDPSDFATLFEESILMAVTVVLAIWALTSKSTKSGTGMVGEHNALPLGIAFGYSYAGSVSMLTVTFEDIRGVMMLGHALTLLTVLIIIKSTIKSTITSYDDVHEEDVSKQIQKEKSDEPTEYQEEKKEQEGQDKENVEDSMEAEEVDSSPGDIGDNVNWDSPQENIETDWENKD
;
A
#
# COMPACT_ATOMS: atom_id res chain seq x y z
N MET A 1 -33.93 -10.96 -15.50
CA MET A 1 -33.18 -10.17 -14.51
C MET A 1 -32.23 -11.04 -13.69
N ASN A 2 -32.69 -12.13 -13.06
CA ASN A 2 -31.82 -13.03 -12.27
C ASN A 2 -30.65 -13.64 -13.06
N LYS A 3 -30.84 -14.16 -14.27
CA LYS A 3 -29.74 -14.72 -15.08
C LYS A 3 -28.61 -13.73 -15.41
N VAL A 4 -28.91 -12.43 -15.55
CA VAL A 4 -27.88 -11.41 -15.84
C VAL A 4 -27.12 -11.05 -14.57
N VAL A 5 -27.82 -10.99 -13.43
CA VAL A 5 -27.20 -10.79 -12.12
C VAL A 5 -26.31 -11.99 -11.75
N ASP A 6 -26.79 -13.21 -11.98
CA ASP A 6 -26.04 -14.43 -11.75
C ASP A 6 -24.81 -14.52 -12.66
N GLN A 7 -24.92 -14.16 -13.94
CA GLN A 7 -23.77 -14.09 -14.86
C GLN A 7 -22.76 -13.00 -14.49
N VAL A 8 -23.21 -11.84 -14.02
CA VAL A 8 -22.32 -10.75 -13.55
C VAL A 8 -21.61 -11.16 -12.27
N ILE A 9 -22.31 -11.83 -11.34
CA ILE A 9 -21.72 -12.39 -10.12
C ILE A 9 -20.70 -13.48 -10.48
N GLU A 10 -21.06 -14.40 -11.37
CA GLU A 10 -20.19 -15.51 -11.80
C GLU A 10 -18.95 -15.03 -12.58
N GLN A 11 -19.08 -13.97 -13.40
CA GLN A 11 -17.92 -13.28 -14.00
C GLN A 11 -17.08 -12.54 -12.95
N SER A 12 -17.70 -11.86 -11.98
CA SER A 12 -16.96 -11.16 -10.91
C SER A 12 -16.21 -12.11 -9.98
N LEU A 13 -16.70 -13.34 -9.81
CA LEU A 13 -16.04 -14.42 -9.08
C LEU A 13 -14.89 -15.06 -9.87
N LYS A 14 -14.87 -14.92 -11.21
CA LYS A 14 -13.81 -15.43 -12.09
C LYS A 14 -12.62 -14.47 -12.21
N GLU A 15 -12.81 -13.18 -11.92
CA GLU A 15 -11.72 -12.20 -11.87
C GLU A 15 -10.89 -12.41 -10.60
N GLN A 16 -9.72 -13.04 -10.74
CA GLN A 16 -8.79 -13.19 -9.63
C GLN A 16 -8.26 -11.81 -9.20
N PRO A 17 -8.19 -11.52 -7.89
CA PRO A 17 -7.57 -10.28 -7.43
C PRO A 17 -6.11 -10.23 -7.89
N LEU A 18 -5.77 -9.22 -8.68
CA LEU A 18 -4.38 -9.02 -9.10
C LEU A 18 -3.48 -8.91 -7.87
N SER A 19 -2.46 -9.76 -7.81
CA SER A 19 -1.37 -9.62 -6.85
C SER A 19 -0.60 -8.33 -7.13
N MET A 20 -0.08 -7.66 -6.09
CA MET A 20 0.81 -6.49 -6.27
C MET A 20 1.96 -6.77 -7.23
N LYS A 21 2.53 -7.99 -7.17
CA LYS A 21 3.61 -8.40 -8.07
C LYS A 21 3.12 -8.54 -9.51
N SER A 22 1.96 -9.17 -9.73
CA SER A 22 1.40 -9.33 -11.08
C SER A 22 0.97 -7.99 -11.66
N LEU A 23 0.46 -7.06 -10.84
CA LEU A 23 0.13 -5.71 -11.29
C LEU A 23 1.37 -4.96 -11.79
N ILE A 24 2.45 -4.94 -10.99
CA ILE A 24 3.71 -4.28 -11.40
C ILE A 24 4.29 -4.94 -12.67
N GLN A 25 4.28 -6.27 -12.72
CA GLN A 25 4.77 -7.02 -13.87
C GLN A 25 3.92 -6.78 -15.12
N ASN A 26 2.61 -6.67 -14.98
CA ASN A 26 1.69 -6.37 -16.08
C ASN A 26 1.83 -4.91 -16.55
N LEU A 27 2.03 -3.95 -15.64
CA LEU A 27 2.27 -2.55 -16.00
C LEU A 27 3.61 -2.36 -16.73
N LEU A 28 4.65 -3.10 -16.35
CA LEU A 28 5.98 -3.06 -16.97
C LEU A 28 6.17 -4.10 -18.10
N ALA A 29 5.11 -4.81 -18.49
CA ALA A 29 5.21 -5.83 -19.53
C ALA A 29 5.55 -5.19 -20.88
N LYS A 30 6.23 -5.95 -21.75
CA LYS A 30 6.53 -5.52 -23.13
C LYS A 30 5.27 -5.11 -23.91
N LYS A 31 4.10 -5.67 -23.55
CA LYS A 31 2.80 -5.40 -24.15
C LYS A 31 2.25 -4.00 -23.83
N THR A 32 2.64 -3.43 -22.70
CA THR A 32 2.14 -2.14 -22.18
C THR A 32 3.18 -1.02 -22.26
N LEU A 33 4.43 -1.38 -22.52
CA LEU A 33 5.57 -0.46 -22.66
C LEU A 33 5.34 0.69 -23.66
N PRO A 34 4.66 0.50 -24.81
CA PRO A 34 4.35 1.61 -25.72
C PRO A 34 3.45 2.68 -25.09
N HIS A 35 2.48 2.29 -24.26
CA HIS A 35 1.65 3.25 -23.52
C HIS A 35 2.50 4.03 -22.52
N LEU A 36 3.36 3.37 -21.75
CA LEU A 36 4.23 4.04 -20.78
C LEU A 36 5.21 5.01 -21.46
N ALA A 37 5.82 4.59 -22.57
CA ALA A 37 6.69 5.44 -23.37
C ALA A 37 5.93 6.66 -23.92
N PHE A 38 4.70 6.46 -24.39
CA PHE A 38 3.83 7.55 -24.85
C PHE A 38 3.48 8.51 -23.72
N VAL A 39 3.19 8.02 -22.51
CA VAL A 39 2.93 8.85 -21.32
C VAL A 39 4.12 9.76 -21.03
N ILE A 40 5.33 9.19 -20.98
CA ILE A 40 6.54 9.98 -20.72
C ILE A 40 6.70 11.07 -21.78
N LEU A 41 6.64 10.72 -23.07
CA LEU A 41 6.79 11.67 -24.17
C LEU A 41 5.73 12.77 -24.15
N ALA A 42 4.45 12.39 -23.98
CA ALA A 42 3.33 13.32 -23.97
C ALA A 42 3.38 14.25 -22.74
N CYS A 43 3.69 13.72 -21.55
CA CYS A 43 3.83 14.53 -20.33
C CYS A 43 5.00 15.51 -20.46
N THR A 44 6.16 15.07 -20.95
CA THR A 44 7.31 15.97 -21.18
C THR A 44 6.98 17.05 -22.21
N GLY A 45 6.35 16.68 -23.32
CA GLY A 45 5.94 17.63 -24.36
C GLY A 45 4.92 18.66 -23.87
N LEU A 46 3.86 18.20 -23.19
CA LEU A 46 2.85 19.09 -22.62
C LEU A 46 3.44 19.98 -21.53
N HIS A 47 4.29 19.45 -20.64
CA HIS A 47 4.96 20.25 -19.63
C HIS A 47 5.86 21.33 -20.26
N ALA A 48 6.55 21.03 -21.37
CA ALA A 48 7.31 22.03 -22.11
C ALA A 48 6.42 23.13 -22.72
N ILE A 49 5.24 22.78 -23.24
CA ILE A 49 4.25 23.74 -23.74
C ILE A 49 3.80 24.69 -22.62
N VAL A 50 3.51 24.14 -21.43
CA VAL A 50 3.15 24.92 -20.24
C VAL A 50 4.27 25.89 -19.86
N ARG A 51 5.52 25.40 -19.80
CA ARG A 51 6.68 26.22 -19.45
C ARG A 51 6.97 27.33 -20.46
N ASN A 52 6.59 27.15 -21.72
CA ASN A 52 6.70 28.15 -22.78
C ASN A 52 5.55 29.18 -22.76
N GLY A 53 4.75 29.23 -21.69
CA GLY A 53 3.69 30.21 -21.48
C GLY A 53 2.32 29.78 -21.99
N GLN A 54 2.21 28.67 -22.73
CA GLN A 54 0.95 28.16 -23.27
C GLN A 54 0.23 27.21 -22.30
N HIS A 55 0.00 27.69 -21.07
CA HIS A 55 -0.57 26.87 -19.98
C HIS A 55 -2.03 26.46 -20.18
N THR A 56 -2.82 27.22 -20.93
CA THR A 56 -4.21 26.86 -21.30
C THR A 56 -4.25 25.65 -22.23
N ILE A 57 -3.40 25.65 -23.27
CA ILE A 57 -3.26 24.52 -24.21
C ILE A 57 -2.69 23.30 -23.49
N GLY A 58 -1.65 23.50 -22.67
CA GLY A 58 -1.05 22.43 -21.88
C GLY A 58 -2.03 21.80 -20.89
N GLY A 59 -2.76 22.62 -20.13
CA GLY A 59 -3.80 22.18 -19.19
C GLY A 59 -4.92 21.41 -19.89
N ALA A 60 -5.44 21.93 -20.99
CA ALA A 60 -6.44 21.25 -21.82
C ALA A 60 -5.92 19.91 -22.36
N GLY A 61 -4.65 19.85 -22.78
CA GLY A 61 -4.00 18.63 -23.26
C GLY A 61 -3.92 17.55 -22.19
N PHE A 62 -3.47 17.90 -20.97
CA PHE A 62 -3.42 16.97 -19.85
C PHE A 62 -4.81 16.46 -19.46
N MET A 63 -5.79 17.36 -19.38
CA MET A 63 -7.18 17.00 -19.09
C MET A 63 -7.76 16.06 -20.16
N ALA A 64 -7.54 16.36 -21.43
CA ALA A 64 -8.05 15.56 -22.54
C ALA A 64 -7.44 14.16 -22.56
N LEU A 65 -6.13 14.03 -22.31
CA LEU A 65 -5.46 12.73 -22.18
C LEU A 65 -5.96 11.96 -20.96
N GLY A 66 -6.13 12.62 -19.81
CA GLY A 66 -6.70 12.00 -18.62
C GLY A 66 -8.10 11.44 -18.86
N ILE A 67 -9.01 12.27 -19.38
CA ILE A 67 -10.39 11.88 -19.68
C ILE A 67 -10.44 10.82 -20.79
N GLY A 68 -9.65 10.98 -21.87
CA GLY A 68 -9.64 10.01 -22.97
C GLY A 68 -9.17 8.62 -22.54
N TYR A 69 -8.12 8.53 -21.71
CA TYR A 69 -7.71 7.25 -21.13
C TYR A 69 -8.71 6.71 -20.11
N PHE A 70 -9.39 7.57 -19.35
CA PHE A 70 -10.46 7.15 -18.43
C PHE A 70 -11.65 6.54 -19.19
N LEU A 71 -12.12 7.20 -20.24
CA LEU A 71 -13.18 6.67 -21.11
C LEU A 71 -12.74 5.36 -21.77
N THR A 72 -11.47 5.28 -22.21
CA THR A 72 -10.88 4.05 -22.72
C THR A 72 -10.97 2.92 -21.69
N ALA A 73 -10.71 3.21 -20.41
CA ALA A 73 -10.84 2.23 -19.33
C ALA A 73 -12.29 1.79 -19.09
N MET A 74 -13.26 2.70 -19.21
CA MET A 74 -14.68 2.35 -19.11
C MET A 74 -15.14 1.46 -20.27
N MET A 75 -14.56 1.67 -21.45
CA MET A 75 -14.90 0.93 -22.66
C MET A 75 -14.12 -0.39 -22.84
N SER A 76 -13.07 -0.63 -22.05
CA SER A 76 -12.20 -1.80 -22.25
C SER A 76 -12.84 -3.15 -21.88
N LYS A 77 -14.03 -3.14 -21.28
CA LYS A 77 -14.86 -4.34 -21.12
C LYS A 77 -15.37 -4.91 -22.46
N ASN A 78 -15.42 -4.09 -23.51
CA ASN A 78 -15.80 -4.54 -24.84
C ASN A 78 -14.62 -5.25 -25.53
N GLU A 79 -14.82 -6.49 -25.97
CA GLU A 79 -13.77 -7.32 -26.61
C GLU A 79 -13.13 -6.64 -27.84
N LEU A 80 -13.89 -5.88 -28.62
CA LEU A 80 -13.38 -5.16 -29.78
C LEU A 80 -12.37 -4.08 -29.37
N ILE A 81 -12.64 -3.40 -28.27
CA ILE A 81 -11.83 -2.29 -27.76
C ILE A 81 -10.61 -2.83 -27.02
N SER A 82 -10.79 -3.92 -26.25
CA SER A 82 -9.69 -4.64 -25.60
C SER A 82 -8.62 -5.10 -26.59
N ARG A 83 -9.03 -5.65 -27.75
CA ARG A 83 -8.11 -6.05 -28.84
C ARG A 83 -7.34 -4.90 -29.48
N TRP A 84 -7.84 -3.67 -29.38
CA TRP A 84 -7.18 -2.47 -29.92
C TRP A 84 -6.20 -1.85 -28.94
N ILE A 85 -6.35 -2.12 -27.64
CA ILE A 85 -5.54 -1.54 -26.56
C ILE A 85 -4.44 -2.51 -26.10
N GLN A 86 -4.56 -3.82 -26.36
CA GLN A 86 -3.57 -4.81 -25.96
C GLN A 86 -2.91 -5.47 -27.18
N LEU A 87 -1.57 -5.61 -27.13
CA LEU A 87 -0.84 -6.40 -28.12
C LEU A 87 -1.19 -7.88 -27.96
N SER A 88 -1.78 -8.49 -28.99
CA SER A 88 -1.94 -9.95 -29.09
C SER A 88 -0.57 -10.63 -29.09
N ASP A 89 -0.46 -11.80 -28.45
CA ASP A 89 0.75 -12.63 -28.41
C ASP A 89 1.12 -13.11 -29.82
N ALA A 90 1.83 -12.27 -30.58
CA ALA A 90 2.42 -12.66 -31.85
C ALA A 90 3.71 -13.46 -31.58
N PRO A 91 3.94 -14.58 -32.30
CA PRO A 91 5.17 -15.34 -32.18
C PRO A 91 6.37 -14.45 -32.50
N GLU A 92 7.44 -14.60 -31.72
CA GLU A 92 8.71 -13.86 -31.81
C GLU A 92 9.29 -13.86 -33.24
N GLU A 93 8.86 -12.91 -34.09
CA GLU A 93 9.57 -12.61 -35.32
C GLU A 93 10.76 -11.69 -35.02
N LYS A 94 11.94 -12.23 -35.31
CA LYS A 94 13.28 -11.63 -35.19
C LYS A 94 13.48 -10.44 -36.17
N LYS A 95 12.55 -9.50 -36.24
CA LYS A 95 12.65 -8.25 -37.02
C LYS A 95 13.18 -7.11 -36.14
N ARG A 96 14.01 -6.24 -36.74
CA ARG A 96 14.67 -5.05 -36.17
C ARG A 96 13.88 -4.48 -34.98
N ARG A 97 14.40 -4.62 -33.76
CA ARG A 97 13.73 -4.28 -32.48
C ARG A 97 13.06 -2.90 -32.50
N LEU A 98 13.68 -1.92 -33.15
CA LEU A 98 13.17 -0.55 -33.21
C LEU A 98 11.92 -0.39 -34.08
N THR A 99 11.89 -1.00 -35.27
CA THR A 99 10.72 -0.95 -36.16
C THR A 99 9.53 -1.75 -35.60
N SER A 100 9.80 -2.81 -34.85
CA SER A 100 8.75 -3.55 -34.12
C SER A 100 8.17 -2.68 -32.99
N PHE A 101 9.03 -2.01 -32.22
CA PHE A 101 8.62 -1.11 -31.15
C PHE A 101 7.75 0.07 -31.62
N VAL A 102 8.13 0.74 -32.71
CA VAL A 102 7.33 1.85 -33.27
C VAL A 102 5.97 1.36 -33.78
N LYS A 103 5.91 0.17 -34.39
CA LYS A 103 4.62 -0.44 -34.78
C LYS A 103 3.74 -0.78 -33.58
N SER A 104 4.33 -1.09 -32.43
CA SER A 104 3.58 -1.33 -31.19
C SER A 104 2.87 -0.10 -30.65
N PHE A 105 3.18 1.13 -31.08
CA PHE A 105 2.41 2.33 -30.72
C PHE A 105 0.99 2.34 -31.31
N LYS A 106 0.66 1.43 -32.23
CA LYS A 106 -0.71 1.28 -32.74
C LYS A 106 -1.74 1.12 -31.62
N ILE A 107 -1.36 0.51 -30.49
CA ILE A 107 -2.26 0.33 -29.33
C ILE A 107 -2.63 1.66 -28.64
N CYS A 108 -1.78 2.68 -28.78
CA CYS A 108 -2.05 4.01 -28.25
C CYS A 108 -3.00 4.82 -29.13
N VAL A 109 -3.25 4.39 -30.38
CA VAL A 109 -4.07 5.16 -31.33
C VAL A 109 -5.48 5.35 -30.80
N PHE A 110 -6.13 4.29 -30.31
CA PHE A 110 -7.49 4.38 -29.79
C PHE A 110 -7.64 5.40 -28.64
N PRO A 111 -6.88 5.29 -27.53
CA PRO A 111 -6.99 6.26 -26.44
C PRO A 111 -6.56 7.67 -26.85
N VAL A 112 -5.58 7.81 -27.74
CA VAL A 112 -5.15 9.13 -28.25
C VAL A 112 -6.23 9.76 -29.10
N THR A 113 -6.87 9.02 -30.01
CA THR A 113 -7.99 9.54 -30.81
C THR A 113 -9.13 9.99 -29.93
N LEU A 114 -9.49 9.20 -28.92
CA LEU A 114 -10.53 9.59 -27.96
C LEU A 114 -10.13 10.85 -27.18
N SER A 115 -8.87 10.94 -26.77
CA SER A 115 -8.33 12.14 -26.13
C SER A 115 -8.35 13.35 -27.07
N SER A 116 -8.05 13.20 -28.35
CA SER A 116 -8.13 14.28 -29.34
C SER A 116 -9.56 14.76 -29.56
N ILE A 117 -10.54 13.85 -29.58
CA ILE A 117 -11.96 14.21 -29.64
C ILE A 117 -12.36 15.02 -28.41
N VAL A 118 -11.97 14.55 -27.22
CA VAL A 118 -12.20 15.28 -25.96
C VAL A 118 -11.52 16.65 -26.02
N PHE A 119 -10.28 16.73 -26.49
CA PHE A 119 -9.57 17.99 -26.62
C PHE A 119 -10.33 18.97 -27.52
N LEU A 120 -10.82 18.55 -28.69
CA LEU A 120 -11.59 19.41 -29.58
C LEU A 120 -12.92 19.86 -28.96
N ILE A 121 -13.61 18.96 -28.27
CA ILE A 121 -14.88 19.24 -27.59
C ILE A 121 -14.69 20.22 -26.44
N PHE A 122 -13.57 20.16 -25.72
CA PHE A 122 -13.32 21.06 -24.59
C PHE A 122 -12.66 22.36 -25.04
N TYR A 123 -11.64 22.29 -25.88
CA TYR A 123 -10.82 23.45 -26.26
C TYR A 123 -11.61 24.51 -27.05
N ILE A 124 -12.45 24.09 -27.99
CA ILE A 124 -13.17 25.03 -28.88
C ILE A 124 -14.27 25.81 -28.13
N PRO A 125 -15.23 25.17 -27.44
CA PRO A 125 -16.30 25.90 -26.76
C PRO A 125 -15.93 26.42 -25.37
N MET A 126 -14.90 25.87 -24.70
CA MET A 126 -14.50 26.30 -23.35
C MET A 126 -13.32 27.28 -23.34
N GLU A 127 -12.95 27.87 -24.48
CA GLU A 127 -11.87 28.89 -24.56
C GLU A 127 -11.94 29.93 -23.42
N PRO A 128 -13.12 30.51 -23.08
CA PRO A 128 -13.21 31.50 -22.00
C PRO A 128 -12.97 30.94 -20.58
N TRP A 129 -13.04 29.61 -20.43
CA TRP A 129 -12.92 28.91 -19.15
C TRP A 129 -11.60 28.15 -19.01
N LEU A 130 -10.72 28.18 -20.03
CA LEU A 130 -9.49 27.39 -20.05
C LEU A 130 -8.54 27.77 -18.90
N GLU A 131 -8.49 29.04 -18.52
CA GLU A 131 -7.67 29.51 -17.40
C GLU A 131 -8.16 28.93 -16.07
N GLN A 132 -9.48 28.96 -15.84
CA GLN A 132 -10.11 28.39 -14.66
C GLN A 132 -9.97 26.86 -14.63
N ILE A 133 -10.02 26.20 -15.79
CA ILE A 133 -9.78 24.76 -15.92
C ILE A 133 -8.33 24.42 -15.55
N SER A 134 -7.36 25.19 -16.05
CA SER A 134 -5.94 25.02 -15.70
C SER A 134 -5.70 25.24 -14.20
N MET A 135 -6.32 26.28 -13.61
CA MET A 135 -6.28 26.53 -12.18
C MET A 135 -6.93 25.40 -11.36
N ALA A 136 -8.10 24.91 -11.78
CA ALA A 136 -8.78 23.79 -11.16
C ALA A 136 -7.94 22.50 -11.22
N LEU A 137 -7.23 22.27 -12.33
CA LEU A 137 -6.30 21.16 -12.47
C LEU A 137 -5.10 21.31 -11.53
N GLY A 138 -4.60 22.54 -11.32
CA GLY A 138 -3.61 22.84 -10.28
C GLY A 138 -4.14 22.51 -8.87
N LEU A 139 -5.34 23.00 -8.54
CA LEU A 139 -5.99 22.74 -7.23
C LEU A 139 -6.31 21.26 -6.98
N LEU A 140 -6.48 20.46 -8.04
CA LEU A 140 -6.65 19.01 -7.95
C LEU A 140 -5.47 18.34 -7.20
N PHE A 141 -4.30 18.99 -7.14
CA PHE A 141 -3.14 18.53 -6.37
C PHE A 141 -3.49 18.27 -4.90
N ILE A 142 -4.30 19.14 -4.29
CA ILE A 142 -4.74 19.01 -2.89
C ILE A 142 -5.55 17.71 -2.73
N LEU A 143 -6.44 17.44 -3.68
CA LEU A 143 -7.22 16.20 -3.68
C LEU A 143 -6.32 14.98 -3.91
N TRP A 144 -5.29 15.09 -4.75
CA TRP A 144 -4.29 14.05 -4.92
C TRP A 144 -3.50 13.77 -3.65
N SER A 145 -3.10 14.79 -2.88
CA SER A 145 -2.42 14.60 -1.59
C SER A 145 -3.27 13.79 -0.60
N VAL A 146 -4.55 14.12 -0.45
CA VAL A 146 -5.47 13.34 0.40
C VAL A 146 -5.71 11.94 -0.19
N GLY A 147 -5.89 11.85 -1.49
CA GLY A 147 -6.06 10.59 -2.23
C GLY A 147 -4.87 9.65 -2.05
N GLN A 148 -3.66 10.19 -1.97
CA GLN A 148 -2.43 9.46 -1.75
C GLN A 148 -2.43 8.75 -0.39
N GLY A 149 -2.76 9.47 0.68
CA GLY A 149 -2.85 8.90 2.03
C GLY A 149 -3.96 7.84 2.15
N ARG A 150 -5.10 8.06 1.49
CA ARG A 150 -6.20 7.09 1.46
C ARG A 150 -5.87 5.83 0.66
N SER A 151 -5.23 5.99 -0.49
CA SER A 151 -4.81 4.87 -1.35
C SER A 151 -3.78 3.99 -0.64
N PHE A 152 -2.81 4.64 0.03
CA PHE A 152 -1.87 3.95 0.91
C PHE A 152 -2.59 3.11 1.98
N LYS A 153 -3.57 3.70 2.69
CA LYS A 153 -4.34 2.96 3.70
C LYS A 153 -4.99 1.72 3.10
N VAL A 154 -5.83 1.89 2.08
CA VAL A 154 -6.62 0.78 1.55
C VAL A 154 -5.72 -0.34 1.05
N ALA A 155 -4.67 0.00 0.29
CA ALA A 155 -3.70 -0.96 -0.20
C ALA A 155 -3.01 -1.71 0.96
N VAL A 156 -2.29 -0.99 1.83
CA VAL A 156 -1.47 -1.63 2.86
C VAL A 156 -2.34 -2.39 3.88
N GLU A 157 -3.50 -1.86 4.25
CA GLU A 157 -4.46 -2.56 5.12
C GLU A 157 -4.88 -3.91 4.51
N GLN A 158 -5.31 -3.93 3.25
CA GLN A 158 -5.70 -5.18 2.57
C GLN A 158 -4.55 -6.17 2.48
N TRP A 159 -3.35 -5.68 2.14
CA TRP A 159 -2.15 -6.51 2.04
C TRP A 159 -1.81 -7.19 3.37
N LEU A 160 -1.87 -6.43 4.46
CA LEU A 160 -1.54 -6.92 5.78
C LEU A 160 -2.64 -7.85 6.33
N ARG A 161 -3.91 -7.53 6.08
CA ARG A 161 -5.05 -8.39 6.45
C ARG A 161 -4.96 -9.76 5.79
N GLY A 162 -4.58 -9.84 4.52
CA GLY A 162 -4.36 -11.11 3.82
C GLY A 162 -3.22 -11.96 4.37
N LYS A 163 -2.40 -11.43 5.29
CA LYS A 163 -1.30 -12.15 5.97
C LYS A 163 -1.59 -12.46 7.43
N MET A 164 -2.78 -12.13 7.93
CA MET A 164 -3.15 -12.44 9.31
C MET A 164 -3.40 -13.94 9.45
N LYS A 165 -2.90 -14.53 10.53
CA LYS A 165 -3.23 -15.91 10.93
C LYS A 165 -4.22 -15.84 12.09
N PRO A 166 -5.37 -16.53 12.04
CA PRO A 166 -6.29 -16.61 13.16
C PRO A 166 -5.73 -17.45 14.31
N GLY A 167 -6.18 -17.19 15.54
CA GLY A 167 -6.22 -18.18 16.60
C GLY A 167 -4.94 -18.42 17.40
N SER A 168 -4.35 -17.40 18.01
CA SER A 168 -3.54 -17.64 19.21
C SER A 168 -3.51 -16.42 20.11
N LEU A 169 -4.02 -16.59 21.34
CA LEU A 169 -3.86 -15.63 22.42
C LEU A 169 -2.38 -15.31 22.59
N HIS A 170 -2.07 -14.03 22.68
CA HIS A 170 -0.72 -13.54 22.82
C HIS A 170 -0.68 -12.52 23.95
N ASN A 171 0.18 -12.73 24.93
CA ASN A 171 0.46 -11.71 25.93
C ASN A 171 1.68 -10.90 25.47
N GLY A 172 1.51 -10.18 24.35
CA GLY A 172 2.58 -9.38 23.78
C GLY A 172 2.75 -8.08 24.54
N ASN A 173 3.99 -7.71 24.89
CA ASN A 173 4.26 -6.42 25.52
C ASN A 173 4.29 -5.31 24.45
N PRO A 174 3.29 -4.40 24.39
CA PRO A 174 3.25 -3.36 23.38
C PRO A 174 4.36 -2.32 23.57
N ARG A 175 5.00 -2.25 24.74
CA ARG A 175 6.16 -1.38 24.98
C ARG A 175 7.38 -1.84 24.18
N ASN A 176 7.68 -3.14 24.20
CA ASN A 176 8.82 -3.70 23.45
C ASN A 176 8.64 -3.51 21.94
N SER A 177 7.42 -3.77 21.46
CA SER A 177 7.03 -3.51 20.08
C SER A 177 7.21 -2.04 19.68
N ALA A 178 6.90 -1.09 20.57
CA ALA A 178 7.07 0.34 20.31
C ALA A 178 8.56 0.74 20.25
N ILE A 179 9.39 0.22 21.16
CA ILE A 179 10.84 0.49 21.16
C ILE A 179 11.48 -0.01 19.86
N ILE A 180 11.15 -1.23 19.44
CA ILE A 180 11.64 -1.80 18.18
C ILE A 180 11.21 -0.93 16.99
N GLN A 181 9.96 -0.45 16.98
CA GLN A 181 9.49 0.47 15.92
C GLN A 181 10.31 1.75 15.89
N VAL A 182 10.54 2.41 17.02
CA VAL A 182 11.35 3.64 17.08
C VAL A 182 12.75 3.39 16.55
N ILE A 183 13.40 2.30 16.96
CA ILE A 183 14.75 1.95 16.49
C ILE A 183 14.77 1.78 14.97
N ILE A 184 13.85 0.96 14.42
CA ILE A 184 13.78 0.70 12.98
C ILE A 184 13.57 2.01 12.20
N ILE A 185 12.58 2.82 12.60
CA ILE A 185 12.27 4.04 11.85
C ILE A 185 13.40 5.05 11.99
N GLN A 186 14.03 5.21 13.16
CA GLN A 186 15.15 6.14 13.31
C GLN A 186 16.40 5.75 12.55
N ILE A 187 16.72 4.45 12.45
CA ILE A 187 17.79 3.97 11.57
C ILE A 187 17.48 4.36 10.12
N ILE A 188 16.24 4.13 9.67
CA ILE A 188 15.83 4.48 8.30
C ILE A 188 15.80 6.00 8.09
N SER A 189 15.39 6.79 9.09
CA SER A 189 15.45 8.25 9.06
C SER A 189 16.88 8.75 8.88
N PHE A 190 17.82 8.17 9.62
CA PHE A 190 19.24 8.51 9.51
C PHE A 190 19.79 8.22 8.12
N ILE A 191 19.50 7.02 7.58
CA ILE A 191 19.89 6.64 6.22
C ILE A 191 19.24 7.56 5.18
N GLY A 192 17.95 7.89 5.35
CA GLY A 192 17.21 8.74 4.43
C GLY A 192 17.79 10.15 4.33
N VAL A 193 18.13 10.77 5.47
CA VAL A 193 18.84 12.06 5.49
C VAL A 193 20.20 11.95 4.84
N TRP A 194 20.97 10.92 5.19
CA TRP A 194 22.31 10.74 4.63
C TRP A 194 22.27 10.70 3.10
N ILE A 195 21.35 9.92 2.52
CA ILE A 195 21.09 9.89 1.07
C ILE A 195 20.67 11.27 0.55
N ALA A 196 19.79 11.96 1.27
CA ALA A 196 19.28 13.28 0.86
C ALA A 196 20.39 14.35 0.79
N ILE A 197 21.33 14.34 1.74
CA ILE A 197 22.46 15.28 1.72
C ILE A 197 23.43 14.93 0.59
N ILE A 198 23.75 13.64 0.41
CA ILE A 198 24.60 13.17 -0.72
C ILE A 198 24.01 13.64 -2.06
N ALA A 199 22.70 13.46 -2.23
CA ALA A 199 22.00 13.86 -3.45
C ALA A 199 21.95 15.37 -3.68
N SER A 200 22.24 16.18 -2.65
CA SER A 200 22.20 17.65 -2.73
C SER A 200 23.60 18.26 -2.93
N GLU A 201 24.62 17.71 -2.26
CA GLU A 201 25.96 18.34 -2.22
C GLU A 201 27.03 17.62 -3.06
N PHE A 202 26.78 16.40 -3.55
CA PHE A 202 27.72 15.61 -4.37
C PHE A 202 29.17 15.57 -3.84
N SER A 203 29.35 15.59 -2.52
CA SER A 203 30.64 15.63 -1.83
C SER A 203 30.81 14.43 -0.87
N GLU A 204 32.03 14.19 -0.40
CA GLU A 204 32.26 13.22 0.67
C GLU A 204 31.65 13.74 1.98
N ILE A 205 30.74 12.96 2.56
CA ILE A 205 29.96 13.36 3.73
C ILE A 205 30.39 12.52 4.92
N THR A 206 30.74 13.19 6.03
CA THR A 206 31.04 12.51 7.29
C THR A 206 29.75 12.23 8.07
N LEU A 207 29.79 11.26 9.00
CA LEU A 207 28.65 11.01 9.91
C LEU A 207 28.28 12.25 10.73
N PHE A 208 29.25 13.12 11.03
CA PHE A 208 29.02 14.35 11.76
C PHE A 208 28.17 15.35 10.96
N ASP A 209 28.35 15.41 9.65
CA ASP A 209 27.55 16.27 8.76
C ASP A 209 26.08 15.85 8.72
N VAL A 210 25.80 14.55 8.82
CA VAL A 210 24.42 14.03 8.91
C VAL A 210 23.74 14.49 10.20
N PHE A 211 24.47 14.54 11.32
CA PHE A 211 23.92 15.03 12.58
C PHE A 211 23.74 16.56 12.58
N THR A 212 24.70 17.32 12.07
CA THR A 212 24.64 18.79 12.10
C THR A 212 23.60 19.32 11.11
N LYS A 213 23.60 18.83 9.87
CA LYS A 213 22.65 19.26 8.84
C LYS A 213 21.29 18.61 9.09
N GLY A 214 21.26 17.29 9.31
CA GLY A 214 20.05 16.49 9.45
C GLY A 214 19.40 16.45 10.82
N GLY A 215 20.02 17.03 11.85
CA GLY A 215 19.57 16.91 13.24
C GLY A 215 18.12 17.37 13.45
N VAL A 216 17.70 18.45 12.78
CA VAL A 216 16.32 18.95 12.83
C VAL A 216 15.34 17.90 12.30
N PHE A 217 15.65 17.25 11.19
CA PHE A 217 14.81 16.17 10.65
C PHE A 217 14.77 14.97 11.59
N ILE A 218 15.90 14.53 12.13
CA ILE A 218 15.96 13.37 13.03
C ILE A 218 15.12 13.62 14.29
N LEU A 219 15.16 14.84 14.83
CA LEU A 219 14.34 15.26 15.96
C LEU A 219 12.86 15.35 15.60
N ALA A 220 12.53 15.91 14.45
CA ALA A 220 11.15 15.99 13.96
C ALA A 220 10.55 14.59 13.70
N SER A 221 11.33 13.69 13.10
CA SER A 221 11.00 12.28 12.90
C SER A 221 10.74 11.59 14.25
N LEU A 222 11.65 11.72 15.22
CA LEU A 222 11.50 11.14 16.55
C LEU A 222 10.22 11.66 17.24
N SER A 223 10.03 12.97 17.23
CA SER A 223 8.87 13.62 17.84
C SER A 223 7.56 13.11 17.22
N THR A 224 7.51 13.02 15.90
CA THR A 224 6.35 12.50 15.16
C THR A 224 6.05 11.05 15.53
N GLN A 225 7.07 10.20 15.65
CA GLN A 225 6.89 8.80 16.08
C GLN A 225 6.37 8.71 17.51
N LEU A 226 6.93 9.47 18.45
CA LEU A 226 6.48 9.48 19.83
C LEU A 226 5.02 9.95 19.93
N ILE A 227 4.63 10.98 19.17
CA ILE A 227 3.25 11.45 19.07
C ILE A 227 2.34 10.33 18.55
N ILE A 228 2.72 9.66 17.46
CA ILE A 228 1.93 8.55 16.88
C ILE A 228 1.77 7.39 17.87
N LEU A 229 2.85 6.99 18.54
CA LEU A 229 2.83 5.91 19.53
C LEU A 229 1.95 6.27 20.74
N ARG A 230 2.00 7.53 21.17
CA ARG A 230 1.15 8.05 22.23
C ARG A 230 -0.32 8.13 21.82
N TRP A 231 -0.60 8.52 20.59
CA TRP A 231 -1.94 8.66 20.00
C TRP A 231 -2.63 7.31 19.77
N THR A 232 -1.85 6.29 19.41
CA THR A 232 -2.32 4.93 19.11
C THR A 232 -2.24 3.97 20.29
N ARG A 233 -1.81 4.44 21.47
CA ARG A 233 -1.56 3.59 22.65
C ARG A 233 -2.75 2.70 22.99
N ASP A 234 -3.94 3.27 23.07
CA ASP A 234 -5.12 2.55 23.58
C ASP A 234 -5.58 1.45 22.61
N VAL A 235 -5.55 1.72 21.29
CA VAL A 235 -5.86 0.71 20.27
C VAL A 235 -4.78 -0.38 20.19
N ARG A 236 -3.52 -0.02 20.45
CA ARG A 236 -2.40 -0.97 20.47
C ARG A 236 -2.43 -1.91 21.68
N LEU A 237 -2.97 -1.46 22.82
CA LEU A 237 -3.21 -2.30 24.00
C LEU A 237 -4.36 -3.29 23.76
N MET A 238 -5.37 -2.91 22.96
CA MET A 238 -6.47 -3.82 22.62
C MET A 238 -5.99 -4.95 21.70
N VAL A 239 -5.27 -4.62 20.63
CA VAL A 239 -4.76 -5.61 19.66
C VAL A 239 -3.63 -6.49 20.19
N SER A 240 -2.95 -6.11 21.28
CA SER A 240 -1.82 -6.90 21.79
C SER A 240 -2.21 -8.25 22.37
N LYS A 241 -3.51 -8.44 22.69
CA LYS A 241 -4.08 -9.66 23.24
C LYS A 241 -4.15 -10.82 22.24
N GLU A 242 -4.19 -10.49 20.95
CA GLU A 242 -4.34 -11.45 19.85
C GLU A 242 -3.13 -11.40 18.92
N LYS A 243 -2.49 -12.54 18.64
CA LYS A 243 -1.25 -12.58 17.83
C LYS A 243 -1.44 -12.03 16.42
N GLY A 244 -2.58 -12.35 15.79
CA GLY A 244 -2.91 -11.90 14.43
C GLY A 244 -3.04 -10.38 14.36
N LEU A 245 -3.83 -9.81 15.28
CA LEU A 245 -4.05 -8.37 15.37
C LEU A 245 -2.79 -7.61 15.82
N ALA A 246 -2.00 -8.17 16.74
CA ALA A 246 -0.73 -7.60 17.17
C ALA A 246 0.28 -7.53 16.01
N THR A 247 0.37 -8.59 15.21
CA THR A 247 1.25 -8.64 14.02
C THR A 247 0.80 -7.66 12.96
N PHE A 248 -0.51 -7.58 12.69
CA PHE A 248 -1.09 -6.58 11.80
C PHE A 248 -0.74 -5.17 12.26
N SER A 249 -1.03 -4.85 13.53
CA SER A 249 -0.79 -3.52 14.10
C SER A 249 0.69 -3.15 14.05
N PHE A 250 1.60 -4.06 14.40
CA PHE A 250 3.04 -3.81 14.30
C PHE A 250 3.46 -3.42 12.88
N ARG A 251 3.07 -4.23 11.89
CA ARG A 251 3.44 -3.98 10.48
C ARG A 251 2.78 -2.71 9.96
N TRP A 252 1.50 -2.50 10.24
CA TRP A 252 0.77 -1.30 9.87
C TRP A 252 1.44 -0.04 10.41
N MET A 253 1.89 -0.06 11.66
CA MET A 253 2.59 1.06 12.28
C MET A 253 3.94 1.34 11.63
N ILE A 254 4.73 0.30 11.30
CA ILE A 254 5.99 0.47 10.57
C ILE A 254 5.75 1.12 9.20
N PHE A 255 4.85 0.55 8.37
CA PHE A 255 4.60 1.09 7.04
C PHE A 255 4.03 2.51 7.09
N SER A 256 3.12 2.79 8.03
CA SER A 256 2.55 4.13 8.18
C SER A 256 3.60 5.15 8.61
N GLN A 257 4.47 4.79 9.55
CA GLN A 257 5.56 5.66 10.00
C GLN A 257 6.61 5.88 8.91
N LEU A 258 6.97 4.85 8.14
CA LEU A 258 7.86 5.01 6.99
C LEU A 258 7.29 5.98 5.95
N PHE A 259 6.00 5.83 5.65
CA PHE A 259 5.32 6.71 4.70
C PHE A 259 5.25 8.16 5.22
N ILE A 260 4.87 8.36 6.49
CA ILE A 260 4.90 9.68 7.14
C ILE A 260 6.31 10.28 7.12
N ASN A 261 7.33 9.46 7.43
CA ASN A 261 8.71 9.90 7.51
C ASN A 261 9.27 10.29 6.13
N TRP A 262 8.87 9.59 5.06
CA TRP A 262 9.18 10.00 3.69
C TRP A 262 8.61 11.39 3.38
N HIS A 263 7.33 11.63 3.69
CA HIS A 263 6.70 12.94 3.50
C HIS A 263 7.35 14.04 4.35
N LEU A 264 7.74 13.71 5.58
CA LEU A 264 8.46 14.63 6.45
C LEU A 264 9.85 14.94 5.89
N LEU A 265 10.55 13.95 5.34
CA LEU A 265 11.87 14.12 4.72
C LEU A 265 11.76 15.00 3.48
N SER A 266 10.73 14.77 2.67
CA SER A 266 10.41 15.58 1.49
C SER A 266 10.21 17.06 1.82
N ILE A 267 9.47 17.37 2.90
CA ILE A 267 9.30 18.73 3.43
C ILE A 267 10.63 19.28 3.93
N TYR A 268 11.37 18.51 4.73
CA TYR A 268 12.65 18.93 5.28
C TYR A 268 13.68 19.24 4.18
N ARG A 269 13.78 18.39 3.15
CA ARG A 269 14.66 18.62 2.00
C ARG A 269 14.32 19.95 1.35
N ARG A 270 13.03 20.14 1.01
CA ARG A 270 12.54 21.40 0.44
C ARG A 270 12.64 22.56 1.40
N TRP A 271 12.76 22.41 2.72
CA TRP A 271 12.90 23.57 3.60
C TRP A 271 14.36 23.94 3.86
N TRP A 272 15.22 22.95 4.12
CA TRP A 272 16.59 23.14 4.60
C TRP A 272 17.70 22.82 3.59
N LEU A 273 17.49 21.83 2.71
CA LEU A 273 18.57 21.32 1.84
C LEU A 273 18.53 21.88 0.42
N ASP A 274 17.47 22.61 0.07
CA ASP A 274 17.27 23.25 -1.24
C ASP A 274 17.65 22.34 -2.43
N PRO A 275 16.95 21.20 -2.60
CA PRO A 275 17.36 20.17 -3.54
C PRO A 275 17.29 20.66 -4.98
N SER A 276 18.19 20.16 -5.83
CA SER A 276 18.13 20.42 -7.27
C SER A 276 16.79 20.01 -7.89
N ASP A 277 16.40 20.70 -8.97
CA ASP A 277 15.18 20.39 -9.74
C ASP A 277 15.12 18.92 -10.16
N PHE A 278 16.26 18.35 -10.55
CA PHE A 278 16.36 16.94 -10.93
C PHE A 278 16.06 16.01 -9.75
N ALA A 279 16.65 16.28 -8.58
CA ALA A 279 16.44 15.46 -7.39
C ALA A 279 15.00 15.56 -6.87
N THR A 280 14.38 16.73 -7.01
CA THR A 280 12.96 16.95 -6.71
C THR A 280 12.07 16.20 -7.68
N LEU A 281 12.30 16.34 -8.99
CA LEU A 281 11.54 15.63 -10.04
C LEU A 281 11.64 14.12 -9.87
N PHE A 282 12.83 13.60 -9.56
CA PHE A 282 13.06 12.18 -9.34
C PHE A 282 12.30 11.65 -8.11
N GLU A 283 12.37 12.37 -6.98
CA GLU A 283 11.62 12.02 -5.76
C GLU A 283 10.11 11.98 -6.02
N GLU A 284 9.57 13.03 -6.67
CA GLU A 284 8.15 13.13 -7.00
C GLU A 284 7.72 12.03 -7.98
N SER A 285 8.56 11.68 -8.95
CA SER A 285 8.27 10.62 -9.92
C SER A 285 8.19 9.24 -9.25
N ILE A 286 9.09 8.95 -8.30
CA ILE A 286 9.05 7.69 -7.53
C ILE A 286 7.79 7.64 -6.68
N LEU A 287 7.51 8.70 -5.93
CA LEU A 287 6.36 8.77 -5.04
C LEU A 287 5.05 8.67 -5.83
N MET A 288 4.96 9.32 -6.98
CA MET A 288 3.85 9.19 -7.92
C MET A 288 3.71 7.73 -8.40
N ALA A 289 4.78 7.11 -8.90
CA ALA A 289 4.71 5.74 -9.40
C ALA A 289 4.21 4.76 -8.33
N VAL A 290 4.76 4.83 -7.11
CA VAL A 290 4.33 3.98 -5.99
C VAL A 290 2.85 4.20 -5.67
N THR A 291 2.41 5.44 -5.62
CA THR A 291 1.05 5.78 -5.18
C THR A 291 0.00 5.45 -6.22
N VAL A 292 0.30 5.62 -7.51
CA VAL A 292 -0.55 5.16 -8.61
C VAL A 292 -0.73 3.65 -8.55
N VAL A 293 0.36 2.89 -8.37
CA VAL A 293 0.28 1.43 -8.26
C VAL A 293 -0.57 1.01 -7.07
N LEU A 294 -0.37 1.63 -5.89
CA LEU A 294 -1.18 1.36 -4.70
C LEU A 294 -2.66 1.71 -4.91
N ALA A 295 -2.96 2.82 -5.59
CA ALA A 295 -4.33 3.25 -5.88
C ALA A 295 -5.04 2.28 -6.83
N ILE A 296 -4.39 1.91 -7.94
CA ILE A 296 -4.95 0.94 -8.90
C ILE A 296 -5.19 -0.38 -8.19
N TRP A 297 -4.22 -0.85 -7.41
CA TRP A 297 -4.35 -2.11 -6.70
C TRP A 297 -5.48 -2.08 -5.67
N ALA A 298 -5.59 -1.01 -4.88
CA ALA A 298 -6.67 -0.80 -3.93
C ALA A 298 -8.06 -0.80 -4.60
N LEU A 299 -8.16 -0.23 -5.81
CA LEU A 299 -9.41 -0.22 -6.58
C LEU A 299 -9.73 -1.59 -7.17
N THR A 300 -8.74 -2.30 -7.73
CA THR A 300 -8.95 -3.64 -8.31
C THR A 300 -9.35 -4.66 -7.24
N SER A 301 -8.66 -4.67 -6.10
CA SER A 301 -8.93 -5.63 -5.00
C SER A 301 -10.28 -5.39 -4.32
N LYS A 302 -10.72 -4.14 -4.19
CA LYS A 302 -12.03 -3.80 -3.60
C LYS A 302 -13.17 -4.11 -4.56
N SER A 303 -12.96 -3.87 -5.86
CA SER A 303 -13.92 -4.14 -6.92
C SER A 303 -14.27 -5.63 -7.02
N THR A 304 -13.27 -6.52 -6.92
CA THR A 304 -13.50 -7.98 -6.89
C THR A 304 -14.22 -8.44 -5.62
N LYS A 305 -13.91 -7.88 -4.45
CA LYS A 305 -14.56 -8.27 -3.18
C LYS A 305 -16.03 -7.82 -3.06
N SER A 306 -16.40 -6.73 -3.72
CA SER A 306 -17.75 -6.11 -3.61
C SER A 306 -18.72 -6.53 -4.72
N GLY A 307 -18.29 -7.34 -5.70
CA GLY A 307 -19.11 -7.76 -6.84
C GLY A 307 -19.54 -6.62 -7.79
N THR A 308 -19.17 -5.37 -7.50
CA THR A 308 -19.56 -4.18 -8.29
C THR A 308 -18.60 -3.85 -9.44
N GLY A 309 -17.50 -4.61 -9.59
CA GLY A 309 -16.77 -4.82 -10.85
C GLY A 309 -16.47 -3.59 -11.72
N MET A 310 -16.35 -2.38 -11.17
CA MET A 310 -16.06 -1.18 -11.98
C MET A 310 -14.60 -1.13 -12.41
N VAL A 311 -13.68 -1.76 -11.65
CA VAL A 311 -12.24 -1.79 -11.93
C VAL A 311 -11.72 -3.23 -11.83
N GLY A 312 -11.25 -3.78 -12.94
CA GLY A 312 -10.78 -5.16 -13.10
C GLY A 312 -9.49 -5.22 -13.91
N GLU A 313 -9.01 -6.43 -14.21
CA GLU A 313 -7.74 -6.64 -14.93
C GLU A 313 -7.72 -5.95 -16.31
N HIS A 314 -8.86 -5.93 -17.01
CA HIS A 314 -8.98 -5.37 -18.35
C HIS A 314 -8.99 -3.83 -18.42
N ASN A 315 -9.23 -3.13 -17.31
CA ASN A 315 -9.29 -1.66 -17.30
C ASN A 315 -8.26 -0.99 -16.36
N ALA A 316 -7.54 -1.77 -15.55
CA ALA A 316 -6.53 -1.27 -14.62
C ALA A 316 -5.42 -0.45 -15.32
N LEU A 317 -4.94 -0.90 -16.49
CA LEU A 317 -3.89 -0.21 -17.24
C LEU A 317 -4.33 1.17 -17.76
N PRO A 318 -5.38 1.30 -18.60
CA PRO A 318 -5.81 2.60 -19.09
C PRO A 318 -6.27 3.52 -17.96
N LEU A 319 -6.86 2.98 -16.89
CA LEU A 319 -7.24 3.77 -15.70
C LEU A 319 -6.00 4.32 -14.97
N GLY A 320 -4.95 3.51 -14.83
CA GLY A 320 -3.68 3.94 -14.25
C GLY A 320 -3.01 5.05 -15.05
N ILE A 321 -3.05 4.95 -16.38
CA ILE A 321 -2.53 5.97 -17.28
C ILE A 321 -3.34 7.27 -17.20
N ALA A 322 -4.68 7.16 -17.13
CA ALA A 322 -5.57 8.32 -16.93
C ALA A 322 -5.23 9.08 -15.65
N PHE A 323 -4.99 8.34 -14.56
CA PHE A 323 -4.53 8.91 -13.29
C PHE A 323 -3.17 9.59 -13.44
N GLY A 324 -2.22 8.93 -14.12
CA GLY A 324 -0.90 9.49 -14.39
C GLY A 324 -0.95 10.84 -15.12
N TYR A 325 -1.75 10.96 -16.19
CA TYR A 325 -1.93 12.23 -16.90
C TYR A 325 -2.58 13.32 -16.04
N SER A 326 -3.60 12.95 -15.26
CA SER A 326 -4.32 13.91 -14.41
C SER A 326 -3.43 14.45 -13.29
N TYR A 327 -2.58 13.60 -12.70
CA TYR A 327 -1.60 14.01 -11.69
C TYR A 327 -0.46 14.83 -12.31
N ALA A 328 0.15 14.36 -13.40
CA ALA A 328 1.23 15.08 -14.08
C ALA A 328 0.77 16.46 -14.59
N GLY A 329 -0.48 16.54 -15.07
CA GLY A 329 -1.12 17.80 -15.43
C GLY A 329 -1.33 18.72 -14.25
N SER A 330 -1.79 18.18 -13.11
CA SER A 330 -1.94 18.95 -11.87
C SER A 330 -0.61 19.55 -11.41
N VAL A 331 0.46 18.75 -11.34
CA VAL A 331 1.80 19.24 -10.99
C VAL A 331 2.32 20.26 -12.00
N SER A 332 2.12 20.02 -13.30
CA SER A 332 2.52 20.97 -14.34
C SER A 332 1.75 22.29 -14.24
N MET A 333 0.48 22.28 -13.82
CA MET A 333 -0.30 23.50 -13.64
C MET A 333 0.10 24.25 -12.37
N LEU A 334 0.61 23.58 -11.35
CA LEU A 334 1.14 24.27 -10.16
C LEU A 334 2.27 25.24 -10.51
N THR A 335 3.10 24.91 -11.53
CA THR A 335 4.24 25.75 -11.88
C THR A 335 3.88 27.09 -12.51
N VAL A 336 2.62 27.25 -12.92
CA VAL A 336 2.09 28.46 -13.55
C VAL A 336 0.96 29.10 -12.76
N THR A 337 0.26 28.33 -11.93
CA THR A 337 -0.88 28.81 -11.13
C THR A 337 -0.44 29.45 -9.81
N PHE A 338 0.70 29.01 -9.25
CA PHE A 338 1.20 29.49 -7.97
C PHE A 338 2.60 30.08 -8.11
N GLU A 339 2.80 31.24 -7.47
CA GLU A 339 4.11 31.91 -7.43
C GLU A 339 5.15 31.12 -6.62
N ASP A 340 4.71 30.42 -5.56
CA ASP A 340 5.56 29.59 -4.71
C ASP A 340 5.24 28.09 -4.87
N ILE A 341 5.79 27.49 -5.92
CA ILE A 341 5.66 26.06 -6.22
C ILE A 341 6.21 25.20 -5.08
N ARG A 342 7.32 25.64 -4.48
CA ARG A 342 7.98 24.95 -3.36
C ARG A 342 7.05 24.87 -2.15
N GLY A 343 6.42 25.99 -1.79
CA GLY A 343 5.39 26.06 -0.76
C GLY A 343 4.21 25.13 -1.01
N VAL A 344 3.67 25.12 -2.23
CA VAL A 344 2.52 24.26 -2.56
C VAL A 344 2.88 22.77 -2.54
N MET A 345 4.05 22.38 -3.06
CA MET A 345 4.52 20.99 -2.96
C MET A 345 4.67 20.57 -1.50
N MET A 346 5.31 21.40 -0.66
CA MET A 346 5.43 21.13 0.79
C MET A 346 4.06 20.99 1.46
N LEU A 347 3.09 21.83 1.11
CA LEU A 347 1.72 21.74 1.59
C LEU A 347 1.07 20.41 1.18
N GLY A 348 1.29 19.94 -0.05
CA GLY A 348 0.83 18.62 -0.49
C GLY A 348 1.38 17.49 0.38
N HIS A 349 2.69 17.47 0.64
CA HIS A 349 3.28 16.47 1.53
C HIS A 349 2.75 16.59 2.97
N ALA A 350 2.52 17.81 3.46
CA ALA A 350 1.95 18.03 4.79
C ALA A 350 0.50 17.51 4.88
N LEU A 351 -0.31 17.72 3.84
CA LEU A 351 -1.68 17.18 3.76
C LEU A 351 -1.68 15.65 3.70
N THR A 352 -0.79 15.04 2.92
CA THR A 352 -0.67 13.58 2.88
C THR A 352 -0.25 13.02 4.23
N LEU A 353 0.75 13.63 4.87
CA LEU A 353 1.20 13.29 6.22
C LEU A 353 0.04 13.38 7.23
N LEU A 354 -0.69 14.49 7.23
CA LEU A 354 -1.84 14.70 8.12
C LEU A 354 -2.94 13.67 7.88
N THR A 355 -3.22 13.35 6.61
CA THR A 355 -4.19 12.34 6.23
C THR A 355 -3.83 10.99 6.84
N VAL A 356 -2.55 10.58 6.75
CA VAL A 356 -2.11 9.29 7.32
C VAL A 356 -2.13 9.32 8.86
N LEU A 357 -1.75 10.43 9.49
CA LEU A 357 -1.86 10.60 10.95
C LEU A 357 -3.30 10.43 11.46
N ILE A 358 -4.27 11.00 10.76
CA ILE A 358 -5.69 10.89 11.14
C ILE A 358 -6.19 9.46 10.99
N ILE A 359 -5.85 8.79 9.88
CA ILE A 359 -6.41 7.47 9.58
C ILE A 359 -5.73 6.33 10.35
N ILE A 360 -4.48 6.49 10.83
CA ILE A 360 -3.70 5.41 11.45
C ILE A 360 -4.44 4.67 12.56
N LYS A 361 -5.11 5.42 13.45
CA LYS A 361 -5.90 4.89 14.58
C LYS A 361 -7.19 4.24 14.08
N SER A 362 -7.86 4.88 13.12
CA SER A 362 -9.12 4.37 12.54
C SER A 362 -8.93 3.02 11.84
N THR A 363 -7.80 2.82 11.17
CA THR A 363 -7.49 1.57 10.47
C THR A 363 -7.33 0.40 11.43
N ILE A 364 -6.62 0.61 12.54
CA ILE A 364 -6.48 -0.42 13.59
C ILE A 364 -7.87 -0.75 14.15
N LYS A 365 -8.67 0.26 14.49
CA LYS A 365 -10.04 0.05 15.01
C LYS A 365 -10.94 -0.72 14.03
N SER A 366 -10.93 -0.34 12.75
CA SER A 366 -11.69 -1.02 11.70
C SER A 366 -11.24 -2.46 11.47
N THR A 367 -9.98 -2.77 11.76
CA THR A 367 -9.44 -4.13 11.66
C THR A 367 -9.84 -4.99 12.85
N ILE A 368 -9.94 -4.43 14.05
CA ILE A 368 -10.50 -5.10 15.22
C ILE A 368 -11.94 -5.52 14.94
N THR A 369 -12.82 -4.57 14.60
CA THR A 369 -14.25 -4.86 14.35
C THR A 369 -14.42 -5.95 13.29
N SER A 370 -13.73 -5.83 12.17
CA SER A 370 -13.81 -6.82 11.10
C SER A 370 -13.15 -8.17 11.44
N TYR A 371 -12.27 -8.23 12.44
CA TYR A 371 -11.71 -9.49 12.93
C TYR A 371 -12.71 -10.18 13.85
N ASP A 372 -13.34 -9.42 14.75
CA ASP A 372 -14.39 -9.91 15.66
C ASP A 372 -15.58 -10.48 14.88
N ASP A 373 -16.07 -9.76 13.85
CA ASP A 373 -17.17 -10.22 12.99
C ASP A 373 -16.86 -11.58 12.31
N VAL A 374 -15.63 -11.76 11.82
CA VAL A 374 -15.20 -12.99 11.14
C VAL A 374 -15.01 -14.13 12.14
N HIS A 375 -14.47 -13.84 13.33
CA HIS A 375 -14.31 -14.85 14.37
C HIS A 375 -15.66 -15.34 14.91
N GLU A 376 -16.65 -14.45 15.08
CA GLU A 376 -18.02 -14.83 15.46
C GLU A 376 -18.67 -15.72 14.40
N GLU A 377 -18.50 -15.41 13.10
CA GLU A 377 -18.99 -16.26 12.01
C GLU A 377 -18.30 -17.63 11.96
N ASP A 378 -16.97 -17.68 12.12
CA ASP A 378 -16.20 -18.93 12.05
C ASP A 378 -16.50 -19.85 13.24
N VAL A 379 -16.65 -19.29 14.45
CA VAL A 379 -17.11 -20.03 15.64
C VAL A 379 -18.54 -20.53 15.43
N SER A 380 -19.44 -19.71 14.89
CA SER A 380 -20.82 -20.12 14.59
C SER A 380 -20.88 -21.25 13.56
N LYS A 381 -20.02 -21.22 12.52
CA LYS A 381 -19.92 -22.27 11.51
C LYS A 381 -19.30 -23.55 12.07
N GLN A 382 -18.32 -23.45 12.98
CA GLN A 382 -17.75 -24.62 13.66
C GLN A 382 -18.77 -25.29 14.59
N ILE A 383 -19.51 -24.52 15.39
CA ILE A 383 -20.58 -25.04 16.25
C ILE A 383 -21.68 -25.71 15.42
N GLN A 384 -22.06 -25.15 14.28
CA GLN A 384 -23.05 -25.79 13.38
C GLN A 384 -22.54 -27.09 12.74
N LYS A 385 -21.24 -27.19 12.47
CA LYS A 385 -20.62 -28.40 11.93
C LYS A 385 -20.53 -29.51 12.98
N GLU A 386 -20.16 -29.14 14.21
CA GLU A 386 -20.12 -30.05 15.36
C GLU A 386 -21.53 -30.59 15.71
N LYS A 387 -22.57 -29.75 15.57
CA LYS A 387 -23.97 -30.15 15.74
C LYS A 387 -24.54 -31.02 14.61
N SER A 388 -23.86 -31.08 13.46
CA SER A 388 -24.27 -31.89 12.31
C SER A 388 -23.60 -33.26 12.26
N ASP A 389 -22.54 -33.47 13.04
CA ASP A 389 -21.75 -34.71 13.10
C ASP A 389 -22.06 -35.56 14.36
N GLU A 390 -23.09 -35.20 15.14
CA GLU A 390 -23.57 -35.99 16.27
C GLU A 390 -24.44 -37.18 15.77
N PRO A 391 -24.08 -38.46 16.06
CA PRO A 391 -24.92 -39.59 15.71
C PRO A 391 -26.23 -39.51 16.47
N THR A 392 -27.34 -39.53 15.73
CA THR A 392 -28.69 -39.64 16.30
C THR A 392 -28.84 -41.02 16.95
N GLU A 393 -28.73 -41.10 18.27
CA GLU A 393 -29.27 -42.22 19.02
C GLU A 393 -29.85 -41.75 20.36
N TYR A 394 -31.17 -41.55 20.37
CA TYR A 394 -31.99 -41.60 21.57
C TYR A 394 -33.24 -42.39 21.25
N GLN A 395 -33.37 -43.58 21.83
CA GLN A 395 -34.59 -43.99 22.53
C GLN A 395 -34.20 -44.96 23.65
N GLU A 396 -34.25 -44.50 24.91
CA GLU A 396 -34.45 -45.40 26.04
C GLU A 396 -35.60 -44.87 26.90
N GLU A 397 -36.53 -45.78 27.17
CA GLU A 397 -37.80 -45.58 27.83
C GLU A 397 -37.65 -45.29 29.33
N LYS A 398 -38.55 -44.45 29.84
CA LYS A 398 -38.81 -44.23 31.27
C LYS A 398 -39.12 -45.54 32.01
N LYS A 399 -38.56 -45.69 33.22
CA LYS A 399 -39.29 -46.20 34.41
C LYS A 399 -38.78 -45.53 35.69
N GLU A 400 -39.72 -44.94 36.42
CA GLU A 400 -39.60 -44.45 37.80
C GLU A 400 -39.54 -45.63 38.78
N GLN A 401 -38.75 -45.51 39.85
CA GLN A 401 -39.14 -46.00 41.18
C GLN A 401 -38.34 -45.33 42.31
N GLU A 402 -39.06 -45.10 43.40
CA GLU A 402 -38.76 -44.34 44.62
C GLU A 402 -37.63 -44.93 45.50
N GLY A 403 -37.08 -44.10 46.41
CA GLY A 403 -36.66 -44.58 47.73
C GLY A 403 -35.46 -43.91 48.40
N GLN A 404 -35.76 -43.09 49.41
CA GLN A 404 -35.06 -42.93 50.71
C GLN A 404 -33.70 -42.20 50.85
N ASP A 405 -33.82 -41.03 51.51
CA ASP A 405 -33.29 -40.70 52.85
C ASP A 405 -31.78 -40.71 53.17
N LYS A 406 -31.30 -39.50 53.54
CA LYS A 406 -30.65 -39.09 54.82
C LYS A 406 -29.23 -38.49 54.80
N GLU A 407 -29.19 -37.32 55.45
CA GLU A 407 -28.18 -36.72 56.35
C GLU A 407 -26.73 -36.55 55.86
N ASN A 408 -26.21 -35.33 55.68
CA ASN A 408 -25.83 -34.26 56.64
C ASN A 408 -24.32 -34.32 57.01
N VAL A 409 -23.78 -33.16 57.45
CA VAL A 409 -22.43 -32.85 58.01
C VAL A 409 -21.48 -32.25 56.95
N GLU A 410 -21.34 -30.91 56.81
CA GLU A 410 -20.54 -29.95 57.63
C GLU A 410 -19.11 -30.49 57.88
N ASP A 411 -18.00 -29.83 57.59
CA ASP A 411 -17.55 -28.50 58.00
C ASP A 411 -16.11 -28.27 57.46
N SER A 412 -15.69 -26.99 57.43
CA SER A 412 -14.35 -26.42 57.72
C SER A 412 -13.04 -27.07 57.20
N MET A 413 -11.93 -26.39 56.92
CA MET A 413 -11.47 -25.00 56.96
C MET A 413 -10.06 -24.98 56.32
N GLU A 414 -9.65 -23.80 55.81
CA GLU A 414 -8.32 -23.16 55.85
C GLU A 414 -7.07 -23.95 55.39
N ALA A 415 -6.39 -23.55 54.30
CA ALA A 415 -5.49 -22.39 54.12
C ALA A 415 -4.13 -22.54 54.83
N GLU A 416 -3.06 -22.66 54.03
CA GLU A 416 -1.72 -22.20 54.43
C GLU A 416 -0.92 -21.76 53.18
N GLU A 417 -0.55 -20.48 53.18
CA GLU A 417 0.46 -19.87 52.29
C GLU A 417 1.87 -20.18 52.82
N VAL A 418 2.84 -20.42 51.95
CA VAL A 418 4.26 -20.19 52.26
C VAL A 418 4.98 -19.55 51.08
N ASP A 419 5.75 -18.53 51.43
CA ASP A 419 6.39 -17.47 50.66
C ASP A 419 7.83 -17.79 50.17
N SER A 420 8.23 -17.01 49.16
CA SER A 420 9.52 -16.61 48.54
C SER A 420 10.89 -17.33 48.75
N SER A 421 11.65 -17.32 47.64
CA SER A 421 13.05 -17.74 47.33
C SER A 421 14.15 -16.86 48.00
N PRO A 422 15.47 -17.23 48.13
CA PRO A 422 16.48 -17.23 47.01
C PRO A 422 17.79 -18.09 47.12
N GLY A 423 18.37 -18.52 45.97
CA GLY A 423 19.80 -18.91 45.72
C GLY A 423 20.32 -20.23 46.32
N ASP A 424 21.25 -21.03 45.78
CA ASP A 424 22.22 -20.92 44.69
C ASP A 424 22.85 -22.33 44.41
N ILE A 425 23.38 -22.54 43.20
CA ILE A 425 24.46 -23.50 42.76
C ILE A 425 24.32 -25.04 42.97
N GLY A 426 24.51 -25.79 41.86
CA GLY A 426 25.36 -26.99 41.86
C GLY A 426 24.86 -28.27 41.16
N ASP A 427 25.39 -28.50 39.95
CA ASP A 427 25.74 -29.79 39.32
C ASP A 427 24.68 -30.85 38.95
N ASN A 428 24.58 -31.14 37.65
CA ASN A 428 25.03 -32.42 37.07
C ASN A 428 24.62 -32.56 35.58
N VAL A 429 25.51 -32.23 34.65
CA VAL A 429 25.47 -32.76 33.27
C VAL A 429 26.89 -33.15 32.85
N ASN A 430 27.16 -34.45 32.81
CA ASN A 430 28.44 -35.07 32.43
C ASN A 430 28.59 -35.11 30.90
N TRP A 431 29.77 -34.72 30.40
CA TRP A 431 30.18 -34.75 28.99
C TRP A 431 31.39 -35.65 28.82
N ASP A 432 31.16 -36.96 28.65
CA ASP A 432 32.24 -37.89 28.28
C ASP A 432 32.26 -38.08 26.75
N SER A 433 33.38 -37.68 26.15
CA SER A 433 33.82 -38.09 24.80
C SER A 433 35.10 -38.91 24.95
N PRO A 434 35.31 -39.99 24.18
CA PRO A 434 36.65 -40.52 23.95
C PRO A 434 37.14 -40.25 22.53
N GLN A 435 38.34 -39.66 22.43
CA GLN A 435 39.32 -39.78 21.33
C GLN A 435 39.73 -41.27 21.17
N GLU A 436 40.37 -41.82 20.14
CA GLU A 436 40.99 -41.44 18.86
C GLU A 436 41.24 -42.80 18.17
N ASN A 437 41.28 -42.88 16.83
CA ASN A 437 42.30 -43.71 16.19
C ASN A 437 42.56 -43.25 14.75
N ILE A 438 43.84 -43.05 14.50
CA ILE A 438 44.50 -42.57 13.28
C ILE A 438 44.77 -43.78 12.39
N GLU A 439 44.54 -43.67 11.09
CA GLU A 439 45.37 -44.37 10.10
C GLU A 439 45.47 -43.53 8.81
N THR A 440 46.71 -43.41 8.33
CA THR A 440 47.26 -42.49 7.33
C THR A 440 47.38 -43.09 5.93
N ASP A 441 47.81 -42.24 4.97
CA ASP A 441 48.27 -42.47 3.59
C ASP A 441 47.18 -42.59 2.49
N TRP A 442 47.22 -41.83 1.39
CA TRP A 442 48.37 -41.59 0.52
C TRP A 442 48.42 -40.21 -0.18
N GLU A 443 49.66 -39.88 -0.52
CA GLU A 443 50.28 -38.73 -1.18
C GLU A 443 49.82 -38.35 -2.62
N ASN A 444 50.10 -37.06 -2.93
CA ASN A 444 50.68 -36.45 -4.14
C ASN A 444 50.10 -36.71 -5.54
N LYS A 445 49.75 -35.62 -6.25
CA LYS A 445 50.64 -34.99 -7.25
C LYS A 445 50.06 -33.71 -7.87
N ASP A 446 50.95 -32.71 -7.92
CA ASP A 446 51.12 -31.58 -8.86
C ASP A 446 50.04 -30.48 -8.96
#